data_AF-A0A4Q7NUA7-F1
#
_entry.id   AF-A0A4Q7NUA7-F1
#
_cell.length_a   1.000
_cell.length_b   1.000
_cell.length_c   1.000
_cell.angle_alpha   90.00
_cell.angle_beta   90.00
_cell.angle_gamma   90.00
#
_symmetry.space_group_name_H-M   'P 1'
#
loop_
_entity.id
_entity.type
_entity.pdbx_description
1 polymer ?
#
loop_
_entity_poly.entity_id
_entity_poly.type
_entity_poly.pdbx_seq_one_letter_code
_entity_poly.pdbx_strand_id
1 'polypeptide(L)'
;MLVVIPVGVLAQNFELEQPNITKLKAQQEQSNYQQDVLYTYLLNNYKVSSDKTDVKMYDYSENMICAFTQEFENGITYTEAQCKEAGGKTITLTLPRTNKESLIQWIEAMFQSTGMDIKHSWNSEKTIYRPADEGAGCYYEIKETDMNTLVKIYCGC
;
A
#
# COMPACT_ATOMS: atom_id res chain seq x y z
N MET A 1 3.10 2.69 48.33
CA MET A 1 3.63 1.60 47.47
C MET A 1 2.96 1.76 46.11
N LEU A 2 3.66 2.38 45.14
CA LEU A 2 3.13 2.54 43.79
C LEU A 2 3.29 1.21 43.05
N VAL A 3 2.19 0.57 42.71
CA VAL A 3 2.18 -0.60 41.83
C VAL A 3 2.21 -0.06 40.40
N VAL A 4 3.38 -0.11 39.78
CA VAL A 4 3.53 0.08 38.34
C VAL A 4 3.04 -1.21 37.69
N ILE A 5 1.82 -1.20 37.17
CA ILE A 5 1.32 -2.30 36.34
C ILE A 5 2.05 -2.17 35.00
N PRO A 6 2.89 -3.14 34.59
CA PRO A 6 3.40 -3.14 33.24
C PRO A 6 2.19 -3.37 32.33
N VAL A 7 1.80 -2.35 31.57
CA VAL A 7 0.94 -2.55 30.42
C VAL A 7 1.79 -3.35 29.43
N GLY A 8 1.73 -4.67 29.57
CA GLY A 8 2.24 -5.59 28.58
C GLY A 8 1.50 -5.26 27.30
N VAL A 9 2.16 -4.52 26.41
CA VAL A 9 1.74 -4.40 25.03
C VAL A 9 1.90 -5.80 24.46
N LEU A 10 0.85 -6.61 24.60
CA LEU A 10 0.68 -7.77 23.76
C LEU A 10 0.82 -7.22 22.35
N ALA A 11 1.87 -7.62 21.64
CA ALA A 11 1.98 -7.44 20.21
C ALA A 11 0.77 -8.14 19.61
N GLN A 12 -0.34 -7.42 19.47
CA GLN A 12 -1.45 -7.85 18.65
C GLN A 12 -0.86 -7.87 17.25
N ASN A 13 -0.73 -9.06 16.68
CA ASN A 13 -0.37 -9.21 15.28
C ASN A 13 -1.36 -8.36 14.50
N PHE A 14 -0.89 -7.28 13.89
CA PHE A 14 -1.74 -6.39 13.12
C PHE A 14 -2.27 -7.18 11.92
N GLU A 15 -3.56 -7.05 11.64
CA GLU A 15 -4.21 -7.67 10.50
C GLU A 15 -4.91 -6.59 9.67
N LEU A 16 -4.69 -6.66 8.35
CA LEU A 16 -5.31 -5.74 7.42
C LEU A 16 -6.78 -6.10 7.22
N GLU A 17 -7.65 -5.09 7.19
CA GLU A 17 -9.02 -5.25 6.73
C GLU A 17 -9.05 -5.76 5.29
N GLN A 18 -9.84 -6.80 5.01
CA GLN A 18 -9.94 -7.35 3.66
C GLN A 18 -10.59 -6.33 2.72
N PRO A 19 -10.01 -6.08 1.52
CA PRO A 19 -10.52 -5.06 0.62
C PRO A 19 -11.88 -5.45 0.04
N ASN A 20 -12.82 -4.49 0.02
CA ASN A 20 -14.06 -4.64 -0.72
C ASN A 20 -13.80 -4.37 -2.21
N ILE A 21 -13.49 -5.44 -2.94
CA ILE A 21 -13.06 -5.39 -4.36
C ILE A 21 -14.07 -4.67 -5.24
N THR A 22 -15.37 -4.98 -5.11
CA THR A 22 -16.43 -4.36 -5.91
C THR A 22 -16.52 -2.86 -5.65
N LYS A 23 -16.44 -2.44 -4.37
CA LYS A 23 -16.46 -1.02 -3.99
C LYS A 23 -15.24 -0.28 -4.54
N LEU A 24 -14.05 -0.85 -4.39
CA LEU A 24 -12.81 -0.22 -4.85
C LEU A 24 -12.80 -0.04 -6.37
N LYS A 25 -13.20 -1.07 -7.14
CA LYS A 25 -13.33 -0.97 -8.60
C LYS A 25 -14.26 0.16 -9.03
N ALA A 26 -15.45 0.21 -8.43
CA ALA A 26 -16.41 1.26 -8.75
C ALA A 26 -15.87 2.67 -8.44
N GLN A 27 -15.12 2.84 -7.34
CA GLN A 27 -14.51 4.13 -6.98
C GLN A 27 -13.37 4.52 -7.94
N GLN A 28 -12.59 3.54 -8.42
CA GLN A 28 -11.54 3.77 -9.41
C GLN A 28 -12.14 4.21 -10.75
N GLU A 29 -13.19 3.54 -11.22
CA GLU A 29 -13.92 3.93 -12.44
C GLU A 29 -14.54 5.34 -12.31
N GLN A 30 -15.21 5.63 -11.18
CA GLN A 30 -15.85 6.93 -10.94
C GLN A 30 -14.85 8.10 -10.87
N SER A 31 -13.65 7.86 -10.37
CA SER A 31 -12.59 8.87 -10.27
C SER A 31 -11.71 8.95 -11.52
N ASN A 32 -12.02 8.18 -12.57
CA ASN A 32 -11.15 8.02 -13.74
C ASN A 32 -9.71 7.67 -13.36
N TYR A 33 -9.53 6.82 -12.34
CA TYR A 33 -8.23 6.33 -11.87
C TYR A 33 -7.25 7.43 -11.42
N GLN A 34 -7.75 8.62 -11.06
CA GLN A 34 -6.90 9.73 -10.60
C GLN A 34 -6.24 9.45 -9.25
N GLN A 35 -6.93 8.71 -8.38
CA GLN A 35 -6.43 8.36 -7.06
C GLN A 35 -6.00 6.90 -7.02
N ASP A 36 -4.86 6.64 -6.38
CA ASP A 36 -4.36 5.28 -6.19
C ASP A 36 -5.37 4.35 -5.52
N VAL A 37 -5.46 3.11 -5.98
CA VAL A 37 -6.36 2.11 -5.38
C VAL A 37 -5.97 1.77 -3.94
N LEU A 38 -4.68 1.72 -3.61
CA LEU A 38 -4.21 1.46 -2.24
C LEU A 38 -4.51 2.64 -1.33
N TYR A 39 -4.24 3.86 -1.78
CA TYR A 39 -4.59 5.04 -0.98
C TYR A 39 -6.10 5.17 -0.77
N THR A 40 -6.91 4.87 -1.79
CA THR A 40 -8.38 4.78 -1.67
C THR A 40 -8.81 3.71 -0.67
N TYR A 41 -8.18 2.53 -0.70
CA TYR A 41 -8.41 1.48 0.28
C TYR A 41 -8.07 1.97 1.70
N LEU A 42 -6.94 2.64 1.91
CA LEU A 42 -6.57 3.11 3.24
C LEU A 42 -7.58 4.14 3.77
N LEU A 43 -7.99 5.10 2.95
CA LEU A 43 -9.02 6.10 3.33
C LEU A 43 -10.39 5.49 3.66
N ASN A 44 -10.73 4.36 3.06
CA ASN A 44 -11.99 3.68 3.30
C ASN A 44 -12.02 2.89 4.62
N ASN A 45 -10.87 2.45 5.12
CA ASN A 45 -10.78 1.43 6.17
C ASN A 45 -10.00 1.90 7.42
N TYR A 46 -9.16 2.93 7.28
CA TYR A 46 -8.36 3.46 8.39
C TYR A 46 -8.52 4.96 8.49
N LYS A 47 -8.62 5.44 9.73
CA LYS A 47 -8.65 6.87 10.01
C LYS A 47 -7.25 7.47 9.81
N VAL A 48 -7.20 8.58 9.08
CA VAL A 48 -5.99 9.37 8.89
C VAL A 48 -5.54 9.94 10.24
N SER A 49 -4.26 9.79 10.58
CA SER A 49 -3.67 10.29 11.83
C SER A 49 -2.73 11.48 11.63
N SER A 50 -2.33 11.78 10.39
CA SER A 50 -1.48 12.92 10.06
C SER A 50 -1.96 13.71 8.84
N ASP A 51 -1.53 14.96 8.77
CA ASP A 51 -1.48 15.66 7.48
C ASP A 51 -0.50 14.97 6.53
N LYS A 52 -0.56 15.33 5.24
CA LYS A 52 0.47 14.90 4.28
C LYS A 52 1.79 15.57 4.59
N THR A 53 2.86 14.79 4.61
CA THR A 53 4.25 15.25 4.76
C THR A 53 5.08 14.87 3.54
N ASP A 54 6.33 15.33 3.48
CA ASP A 54 7.26 15.08 2.35
C ASP A 54 6.65 15.40 0.97
N VAL A 55 5.75 16.38 0.93
CA VAL A 55 4.98 16.73 -0.25
C VAL A 55 5.90 17.28 -1.33
N LYS A 56 5.82 16.70 -2.52
CA LYS A 56 6.46 17.22 -3.73
C LYS A 56 5.40 17.47 -4.79
N MET A 57 5.59 18.55 -5.54
CA MET A 57 4.77 18.88 -6.70
C MET A 57 5.46 18.45 -7.98
N TYR A 58 4.70 18.23 -9.04
CA TYR A 58 5.28 18.00 -10.37
C TYR A 58 6.10 19.22 -10.81
N ASP A 59 7.22 18.97 -11.49
CA ASP A 59 8.10 20.04 -12.00
C ASP A 59 7.36 20.99 -12.97
N TYR A 60 6.30 20.51 -13.63
CA TYR A 60 5.47 21.28 -14.56
C TYR A 60 4.18 21.83 -13.95
N SER A 61 3.88 21.56 -12.67
CA SER A 61 2.67 22.06 -12.01
C SER A 61 2.82 22.17 -10.49
N GLU A 62 2.75 23.40 -9.97
CA GLU A 62 2.81 23.69 -8.52
C GLU A 62 1.57 23.26 -7.74
N ASN A 63 0.47 22.89 -8.42
CA ASN A 63 -0.81 22.53 -7.80
C ASN A 63 -1.11 21.03 -7.85
N MET A 64 -0.18 20.22 -8.38
CA MET A 64 -0.35 18.78 -8.50
C MET A 64 0.71 18.06 -7.68
N ILE A 65 0.29 17.42 -6.60
CA ILE A 65 1.16 16.59 -5.77
C ILE A 65 1.59 15.36 -6.58
N CYS A 66 2.89 15.08 -6.60
CA CYS A 66 3.48 13.90 -7.23
C CYS A 66 4.14 12.95 -6.23
N ALA A 67 4.40 13.39 -5.00
CA ALA A 67 4.86 12.53 -3.92
C ALA A 67 4.37 13.06 -2.58
N PHE A 68 4.05 12.16 -1.66
CA PHE A 68 3.76 12.49 -0.27
C PHE A 68 3.90 11.26 0.63
N THR A 69 4.01 11.51 1.92
CA THR A 69 3.84 10.54 3.00
C THR A 69 2.60 10.89 3.81
N GLN A 70 1.84 9.88 4.25
CA GLN A 70 0.71 10.08 5.16
C GLN A 70 0.56 8.89 6.11
N GLU A 71 0.28 9.20 7.37
CA GLU A 71 0.06 8.22 8.43
C GLU A 71 -1.43 7.99 8.69
N PHE A 72 -1.74 6.76 9.05
CA PHE A 72 -3.05 6.31 9.47
C PHE A 72 -2.94 5.68 10.87
N GLU A 73 -4.08 5.59 11.55
CA GLU A 73 -4.18 4.85 12.81
C GLU A 73 -3.63 3.41 12.65
N ASN A 74 -3.28 2.80 13.79
CA ASN A 74 -2.61 1.50 13.86
C ASN A 74 -1.18 1.47 13.29
N GLY A 75 -0.51 2.62 13.19
CA GLY A 75 0.91 2.68 12.81
C GLY A 75 1.16 2.36 11.33
N ILE A 76 0.19 2.64 10.47
CA ILE A 76 0.30 2.44 9.03
C ILE A 76 0.85 3.72 8.39
N THR A 77 1.85 3.57 7.53
CA THR A 77 2.42 4.69 6.76
C THR A 77 2.33 4.40 5.27
N TYR A 78 1.73 5.32 4.52
CA TYR A 78 1.68 5.30 3.06
C TYR A 78 2.64 6.36 2.51
N THR A 79 3.54 5.96 1.63
CA THR A 79 4.39 6.89 0.88
C THR A 79 4.25 6.61 -0.61
N GLU A 80 3.97 7.63 -1.41
CA GLU A 80 3.98 7.53 -2.87
C GLU A 80 4.96 8.51 -3.52
N ALA A 81 5.48 8.12 -4.68
CA ALA A 81 6.29 8.99 -5.53
C ALA A 81 6.07 8.66 -7.02
N GLN A 82 5.72 9.68 -7.79
CA GLN A 82 5.48 9.64 -9.24
C GLN A 82 5.94 10.94 -9.93
N CYS A 83 6.93 11.65 -9.38
CA CYS A 83 7.32 12.97 -9.90
C CYS A 83 8.01 12.96 -11.28
N LYS A 84 8.23 11.79 -11.89
CA LYS A 84 8.84 11.66 -13.21
C LYS A 84 7.76 11.32 -14.23
N GLU A 85 7.60 12.16 -15.24
CA GLU A 85 6.57 12.05 -16.29
C GLU A 85 6.62 10.71 -17.07
N ALA A 86 7.82 10.18 -17.29
CA ALA A 86 8.05 8.86 -17.88
C ALA A 86 8.50 7.81 -16.85
N GLY A 87 8.48 8.16 -15.57
CA GLY A 87 8.88 7.27 -14.48
C GLY A 87 7.66 6.54 -13.92
N GLY A 88 7.81 5.24 -13.72
CA GLY A 88 6.79 4.46 -13.03
C GLY A 88 6.47 5.03 -11.64
N LYS A 89 5.28 4.71 -11.14
CA LYS A 89 4.84 5.02 -9.79
C LYS A 89 5.50 4.07 -8.80
N THR A 90 6.04 4.60 -7.72
CA THR A 90 6.50 3.82 -6.57
C THR A 90 5.66 4.13 -5.35
N ILE A 91 5.22 3.10 -4.64
CA ILE A 91 4.51 3.20 -3.37
C ILE A 91 5.22 2.33 -2.35
N THR A 92 5.34 2.81 -1.12
CA THR A 92 5.74 2.01 0.03
C THR A 92 4.66 2.10 1.09
N LEU A 93 4.10 0.95 1.45
CA LEU A 93 3.21 0.78 2.58
C LEU A 93 4.01 0.16 3.72
N THR A 94 4.15 0.88 4.83
CA THR A 94 4.73 0.35 6.06
C THR A 94 3.61 -0.01 7.00
N LEU A 95 3.61 -1.25 7.47
CA LEU A 95 2.64 -1.81 8.40
C LEU A 95 3.37 -2.26 9.66
N PRO A 96 2.70 -2.29 10.82
CA PRO A 96 3.16 -3.13 11.92
C PRO A 96 3.34 -4.57 11.45
N ARG A 97 4.07 -5.38 12.22
CA ARG A 97 4.30 -6.79 11.88
C ARG A 97 2.97 -7.52 11.56
N THR A 98 2.82 -7.93 10.29
CA THR A 98 1.64 -8.63 9.76
C THR A 98 1.96 -10.09 9.46
N ASN A 99 0.98 -10.98 9.64
CA ASN A 99 1.08 -12.37 9.19
C ASN A 99 1.23 -12.44 7.65
N LYS A 100 2.24 -13.17 7.17
CA LYS A 100 2.55 -13.29 5.74
C LYS A 100 1.42 -13.90 4.91
N GLU A 101 0.69 -14.88 5.44
CA GLU A 101 -0.42 -15.52 4.73
C GLU A 101 -1.60 -14.56 4.52
N SER A 102 -2.03 -13.86 5.58
CA SER A 102 -3.07 -12.83 5.47
C SER A 102 -2.63 -11.70 4.51
N LEU A 103 -1.34 -11.32 4.54
CA LEU A 103 -0.80 -10.30 3.66
C LEU A 103 -0.82 -10.72 2.18
N ILE A 104 -0.49 -11.99 1.90
CA ILE A 104 -0.54 -12.54 0.54
C ILE A 104 -1.97 -12.47 -0.01
N GLN A 105 -2.96 -12.93 0.76
CA GLN A 105 -4.37 -12.88 0.36
C GLN A 105 -4.83 -11.44 0.13
N TRP A 106 -4.41 -10.52 1.01
CA TRP A 106 -4.70 -9.10 0.86
C TRP A 106 -4.07 -8.51 -0.41
N ILE A 107 -2.82 -8.85 -0.75
CA ILE A 107 -2.15 -8.39 -1.98
C ILE A 107 -2.91 -8.88 -3.22
N GLU A 108 -3.31 -10.15 -3.25
CA GLU A 108 -4.08 -10.72 -4.36
C GLU A 108 -5.43 -10.00 -4.54
N ALA A 109 -6.13 -9.72 -3.43
CA ALA A 109 -7.41 -9.02 -3.46
C ALA A 109 -7.26 -7.53 -3.84
N MET A 110 -6.19 -6.87 -3.40
CA MET A 110 -5.84 -5.52 -3.83
C MET A 110 -5.51 -5.46 -5.32
N PHE A 111 -4.73 -6.42 -5.83
CA PHE A 111 -4.44 -6.51 -7.26
C PHE A 111 -5.72 -6.73 -8.06
N GLN A 112 -6.60 -7.63 -7.61
CA GLN A 112 -7.89 -7.84 -8.25
C GLN A 112 -8.73 -6.55 -8.31
N SER A 113 -8.58 -5.65 -7.34
CA SER A 113 -9.28 -4.35 -7.28
C SER A 113 -8.79 -3.33 -8.31
N THR A 114 -7.63 -3.55 -8.94
CA THR A 114 -7.09 -2.66 -9.99
C THR A 114 -7.83 -2.77 -11.32
N GLY A 115 -8.53 -3.88 -11.56
CA GLY A 115 -9.17 -4.15 -12.86
C GLY A 115 -8.19 -4.55 -13.98
N MET A 116 -6.89 -4.68 -13.69
CA MET A 116 -5.91 -5.14 -14.67
C MET A 116 -6.13 -6.61 -15.03
N ASP A 117 -6.16 -6.90 -16.33
CA ASP A 117 -6.27 -8.26 -16.87
C ASP A 117 -4.90 -8.81 -17.30
N ILE A 118 -3.92 -8.72 -16.39
CA ILE A 118 -2.59 -9.28 -16.57
C ILE A 118 -2.42 -10.40 -15.55
N LYS A 119 -2.11 -11.61 -16.02
CA LYS A 119 -1.85 -12.73 -15.12
C LYS A 119 -0.60 -12.46 -14.29
N HIS A 120 -0.75 -12.47 -12.98
CA HIS A 120 0.34 -12.34 -12.03
C HIS A 120 0.61 -13.67 -11.32
N SER A 121 1.83 -13.81 -10.79
CA SER A 121 2.22 -14.97 -9.99
C SER A 121 3.24 -14.58 -8.93
N TRP A 122 3.24 -15.36 -7.84
CA TRP A 122 4.26 -15.27 -6.81
C TRP A 122 5.56 -15.94 -7.25
N ASN A 123 6.69 -15.38 -6.83
CA ASN A 123 7.95 -16.11 -6.83
C ASN A 123 7.92 -17.28 -5.82
N SER A 124 8.92 -18.16 -5.88
CA SER A 124 9.03 -19.36 -5.01
C SER A 124 8.97 -19.02 -3.52
N GLU A 125 9.53 -17.87 -3.12
CA GLU A 125 9.60 -17.42 -1.73
C GLU A 125 8.33 -16.69 -1.25
N LYS A 126 7.37 -16.44 -2.15
CA LYS A 126 6.17 -15.62 -1.91
C LYS A 126 6.51 -14.25 -1.32
N THR A 127 7.54 -13.60 -1.87
CA THR A 127 8.01 -12.26 -1.52
C THR A 127 7.76 -11.26 -2.65
N ILE A 128 7.56 -11.72 -3.88
CA ILE A 128 7.30 -10.87 -5.05
C ILE A 128 6.08 -11.40 -5.80
N TYR A 129 5.10 -10.53 -6.05
CA TYR A 129 3.92 -10.79 -6.88
C TYR A 129 3.96 -9.87 -8.11
N ARG A 130 4.16 -10.43 -9.30
CA ARG A 130 4.45 -9.69 -10.54
C ARG A 130 3.83 -10.37 -11.77
N PRO A 131 3.80 -9.74 -12.96
CA PRO A 131 3.36 -10.39 -14.19
C PRO A 131 4.04 -11.75 -14.38
N ALA A 132 3.27 -12.76 -14.76
CA ALA A 132 3.74 -14.14 -14.84
C ALA A 132 4.76 -14.37 -15.96
N ASP A 133 4.78 -13.50 -16.96
CA ASP A 133 5.78 -13.43 -18.03
C ASP A 133 7.00 -12.56 -17.67
N GLU A 134 7.02 -12.00 -16.45
CA GLU A 134 8.02 -11.05 -15.96
C GLU A 134 8.14 -9.77 -16.82
N GLY A 135 7.08 -9.43 -17.58
CA GLY A 135 7.01 -8.26 -18.43
C GLY A 135 6.69 -6.95 -17.70
N ALA A 136 6.35 -5.92 -18.48
CA ALA A 136 5.94 -4.62 -17.97
C ALA A 136 4.62 -4.71 -17.17
N GLY A 137 4.48 -3.87 -16.15
CA GLY A 137 3.30 -3.86 -15.30
C GLY A 137 3.59 -3.39 -13.87
N CYS A 138 2.65 -3.70 -12.98
CA CYS A 138 2.82 -3.45 -11.56
C CYS A 138 3.35 -4.70 -10.85
N TYR A 139 4.24 -4.55 -9.88
CA TYR A 139 4.61 -5.64 -9.00
C TYR A 139 4.67 -5.21 -7.54
N TYR A 140 4.40 -6.18 -6.67
CA TYR A 140 4.41 -6.04 -5.22
C TYR A 140 5.63 -6.79 -4.68
N GLU A 141 6.36 -6.17 -3.76
CA GLU A 141 7.49 -6.77 -3.04
C GLU A 141 7.25 -6.65 -1.53
N ILE A 142 7.31 -7.77 -0.82
CA ILE A 142 7.20 -7.85 0.63
C ILE A 142 8.60 -7.84 1.23
N LYS A 143 8.85 -6.93 2.18
CA LYS A 143 10.04 -6.97 3.04
C LYS A 143 9.62 -6.97 4.50
N GLU A 144 10.15 -7.92 5.25
CA GLU A 144 9.86 -8.08 6.67
C GLU A 144 11.05 -7.61 7.51
N THR A 145 10.77 -6.90 8.60
CA THR A 145 11.74 -6.58 9.65
C THR A 145 11.21 -7.10 10.99
N ASP A 146 12.00 -6.96 12.05
CA ASP A 146 11.58 -7.39 13.39
C ASP A 146 10.31 -6.68 13.88
N MET A 147 10.08 -5.44 13.44
CA MET A 147 8.98 -4.61 13.91
C MET A 147 7.86 -4.42 12.87
N ASN A 148 8.20 -4.46 11.58
CA ASN A 148 7.31 -4.00 10.52
C ASN A 148 7.24 -4.99 9.36
N THR A 149 6.20 -4.84 8.56
CA THR A 149 6.10 -5.42 7.23
C THR A 149 5.94 -4.30 6.20
N LEU A 150 6.79 -4.30 5.18
CA LEU A 150 6.76 -3.34 4.10
C LEU A 150 6.21 -4.01 2.85
N VAL A 151 5.24 -3.36 2.21
CA VAL A 151 4.78 -3.70 0.86
C VAL A 151 5.20 -2.58 -0.07
N LYS A 152 6.11 -2.88 -1.00
CA LYS A 152 6.52 -1.96 -2.05
C LYS A 152 5.79 -2.27 -3.32
N ILE A 153 5.24 -1.25 -3.97
CA ILE A 153 4.53 -1.38 -5.24
C ILE A 153 5.28 -0.54 -6.26
N TYR A 154 5.61 -1.14 -7.38
CA TYR A 154 6.25 -0.47 -8.50
C TYR A 154 5.39 -0.72 -9.74
N CYS A 155 4.90 0.35 -10.34
CA CYS A 155 4.09 0.30 -11.56
C CYS A 155 4.78 1.12 -12.64
N GLY A 156 5.27 0.48 -13.70
CA GLY A 156 5.95 1.15 -14.80
C GLY A 156 5.76 0.42 -16.12
N CYS A 157 6.01 1.14 -17.21
CA CYS A 157 6.02 0.63 -18.58
C CYS A 157 7.46 0.40 -19.06
#